data_AF-A0A0S2S912-F1
#
_entry.id   AF-A0A0S2S912-F1
#
_cell.length_a   1.000
_cell.length_b   1.000
_cell.length_c   1.000
_cell.angle_alpha   90.00
_cell.angle_beta   90.00
_cell.angle_gamma   90.00
#
_symmetry.space_group_name_H-M   'P 1'
#
loop_
_entity.id
_entity.type
_entity.pdbx_description
1 polymer ?
#
loop_
_entity_poly.entity_id
_entity_poly.type
_entity_poly.pdbx_seq_one_letter_code
_entity_poly.pdbx_strand_id
1 'polypeptide(L)'
;MPEAAIKRCIRNPDTNKIDILDECFPSEAFKFLGLSSKYDNAKIHVEDELARRLVISVIQNNSDRFDNFHVFFAPGGASYMKQNYILHYSQENNNKNFVLFDGDQHYAWPILDLDSLPAKDLNNKDYLKQEIKNFTRQDIDFAKDGGNGKSRDDQIIEAQQKYITFYKRCVRFLPKETPEEIIWDDSLVGKLLQESVYLIDVLNEPNYKLKISKTALAFIGNSDPGSIRAIQDILIKNWIEKDDDCQLEIKKFYWSLWGL
;
A
#
# COMPACT_ATOMS: atom_id res chain seq x y z
N MET A 1 0.15 -22.53 -0.08
CA MET A 1 -0.67 -23.73 -0.37
C MET A 1 -1.29 -23.54 -1.75
N PRO A 2 -1.58 -24.58 -2.54
CA PRO A 2 -2.19 -24.42 -3.86
C PRO A 2 -3.57 -23.74 -3.77
N GLU A 3 -3.90 -22.88 -4.73
CA GLU A 3 -5.17 -22.12 -4.79
C GLU A 3 -6.43 -23.00 -4.69
N ALA A 4 -6.38 -24.24 -5.20
CA ALA A 4 -7.53 -25.15 -5.26
C ALA A 4 -7.63 -26.16 -4.10
N ALA A 5 -6.82 -26.02 -3.04
CA ALA A 5 -6.71 -27.05 -2.00
C ALA A 5 -7.82 -27.01 -0.93
N ILE A 6 -8.56 -25.90 -0.81
CA ILE A 6 -9.57 -25.71 0.24
C ILE A 6 -10.92 -25.43 -0.41
N LYS A 7 -11.87 -26.35 -0.21
CA LYS A 7 -13.26 -26.19 -0.64
C LYS A 7 -14.11 -25.84 0.57
N ARG A 8 -14.86 -24.73 0.50
CA ARG A 8 -15.78 -24.35 1.56
C ARG A 8 -17.12 -25.05 1.33
N CYS A 9 -17.54 -25.87 2.28
CA CYS A 9 -18.84 -26.55 2.23
C CYS A 9 -19.78 -25.84 3.21
N ILE A 10 -20.79 -25.14 2.70
CA ILE A 10 -21.82 -24.47 3.52
C ILE A 10 -23.11 -25.25 3.40
N ARG A 11 -23.76 -25.54 4.54
CA ARG A 11 -25.12 -26.06 4.51
C ARG A 11 -26.09 -24.92 4.24
N ASN A 12 -26.77 -24.97 3.10
CA ASN A 12 -27.81 -24.06 2.74
C ASN A 12 -29.02 -24.26 3.67
N PRO A 13 -29.42 -23.28 4.48
CA PRO A 13 -30.50 -23.44 5.46
C PRO A 13 -31.87 -23.61 4.81
N ASP A 14 -32.07 -23.08 3.60
CA ASP A 14 -33.34 -23.12 2.90
C ASP A 14 -33.54 -24.42 2.10
N THR A 15 -32.46 -24.93 1.50
CA THR A 15 -32.52 -26.14 0.66
C THR A 15 -32.02 -27.40 1.38
N ASN A 16 -31.40 -27.24 2.54
CA ASN A 16 -30.77 -28.30 3.33
C ASN A 16 -29.65 -29.06 2.61
N LYS A 17 -29.16 -28.53 1.47
CA LYS A 17 -28.06 -29.07 0.68
C LYS A 17 -26.73 -28.45 1.09
N ILE A 18 -25.63 -29.08 0.67
CA ILE A 18 -24.29 -28.54 0.86
C ILE A 18 -23.90 -27.80 -0.41
N ASP A 19 -23.71 -26.49 -0.30
CA ASP A 19 -23.14 -25.64 -1.33
C ASP A 19 -21.61 -25.69 -1.19
N ILE A 20 -20.93 -26.01 -2.28
CA ILE A 20 -19.47 -26.05 -2.35
C ILE A 20 -19.01 -24.79 -3.06
N LEU A 21 -18.19 -23.99 -2.39
CA LEU A 21 -17.49 -22.87 -3.00
C LEU A 21 -16.07 -23.32 -3.34
N ASP A 22 -15.78 -23.32 -4.63
CA ASP A 22 -14.55 -23.86 -5.20
C ASP A 22 -13.33 -22.94 -4.99
N GLU A 23 -13.54 -21.67 -4.64
CA GLU A 23 -12.49 -20.72 -4.28
C GLU A 23 -12.69 -20.27 -2.82
N CYS A 24 -11.87 -20.79 -1.90
CA CYS A 24 -11.87 -20.36 -0.51
C CYS A 24 -10.43 -20.16 -0.04
N PHE A 25 -10.12 -18.95 0.45
CA PHE A 25 -8.79 -18.67 0.97
C PHE A 25 -8.57 -19.38 2.31
N PRO A 26 -7.36 -19.84 2.65
CA PRO A 26 -7.12 -20.48 3.95
C PRO A 26 -7.58 -19.63 5.13
N SER A 27 -7.35 -18.33 5.06
CA SER A 27 -7.77 -17.34 6.05
C SER A 27 -9.27 -17.26 6.28
N GLU A 28 -10.04 -17.43 5.22
CA GLU A 28 -11.49 -17.43 5.21
C GLU A 28 -12.05 -18.70 5.87
N ALA A 29 -11.49 -19.86 5.52
CA ALA A 29 -11.80 -21.13 6.17
C ALA A 29 -11.49 -21.07 7.67
N PHE A 30 -10.37 -20.48 8.07
CA PHE A 30 -10.02 -20.31 9.48
C PHE A 30 -10.97 -19.34 10.21
N LYS A 31 -11.33 -18.21 9.59
CA LYS A 31 -12.31 -17.25 10.16
C LYS A 31 -13.67 -17.91 10.42
N PHE A 32 -14.14 -18.75 9.50
CA PHE A 32 -15.39 -19.52 9.67
C PHE A 32 -15.30 -20.57 10.78
N LEU A 33 -14.13 -21.16 10.99
CA LEU A 33 -13.85 -22.10 12.09
C LEU A 33 -13.62 -21.40 13.44
N GLY A 34 -13.76 -20.07 13.52
CA GLY A 34 -13.48 -19.29 14.74
C GLY A 34 -11.99 -19.23 15.09
N LEU A 35 -11.12 -19.56 14.15
CA LEU A 35 -9.67 -19.49 14.30
C LEU A 35 -9.19 -18.12 13.83
N SER A 36 -8.54 -17.37 14.73
CA SER A 36 -7.92 -16.08 14.41
C SER A 36 -6.90 -16.24 13.29
N SER A 37 -7.02 -15.46 12.22
CA SER A 37 -6.08 -15.53 11.10
C SER A 37 -4.70 -14.99 11.53
N LYS A 38 -3.62 -15.45 10.89
CA LYS A 38 -2.26 -14.94 11.13
C LYS A 38 -2.17 -13.41 10.96
N TYR A 39 -3.10 -12.81 10.22
CA TYR A 39 -3.15 -11.39 9.88
C TYR A 39 -4.31 -10.63 10.54
N ASP A 40 -4.93 -11.21 11.59
CA ASP A 40 -5.88 -10.45 12.39
C ASP A 40 -5.18 -9.20 12.95
N ASN A 41 -5.78 -8.03 12.70
CA ASN A 41 -5.26 -6.69 13.00
C ASN A 41 -4.01 -6.30 12.19
N ALA A 42 -3.84 -6.82 10.98
CA ALA A 42 -2.82 -6.31 10.06
C ALA A 42 -3.07 -4.84 9.72
N LYS A 43 -2.00 -4.04 9.65
CA LYS A 43 -2.05 -2.61 9.42
C LYS A 43 -1.37 -2.26 8.11
N ILE A 44 -2.01 -1.43 7.30
CA ILE A 44 -1.44 -0.86 6.08
C ILE A 44 -1.27 0.63 6.30
N HIS A 45 -0.02 1.08 6.29
CA HIS A 45 0.36 2.48 6.42
C HIS A 45 0.60 3.06 5.03
N VAL A 46 -0.26 3.99 4.61
CA VAL A 46 -0.13 4.76 3.37
C VAL A 46 0.37 6.19 3.63
N GLU A 47 0.79 6.90 2.59
CA GLU A 47 1.34 8.25 2.72
C GLU A 47 0.31 9.30 3.14
N ASP A 48 -0.86 9.29 2.49
CA ASP A 48 -1.86 10.32 2.66
C ASP A 48 -3.30 9.80 2.65
N GLU A 49 -4.25 10.72 2.82
CA GLU A 49 -5.68 10.39 2.89
C GLU A 49 -6.27 9.96 1.54
N LEU A 50 -5.70 10.38 0.40
CA LEU A 50 -6.20 9.95 -0.91
C LEU A 50 -5.79 8.51 -1.18
N ALA A 51 -4.51 8.17 -0.96
CA ALA A 51 -4.02 6.80 -1.01
C ALA A 51 -4.84 5.90 -0.07
N ARG A 52 -5.14 6.37 1.15
CA ARG A 52 -5.98 5.63 2.11
C ARG A 52 -7.37 5.33 1.56
N ARG A 53 -8.08 6.34 1.03
CA ARG A 53 -9.44 6.16 0.50
C ARG A 53 -9.46 5.23 -0.71
N LEU A 54 -8.46 5.33 -1.58
CA LEU A 54 -8.30 4.46 -2.74
C LEU A 54 -8.17 2.99 -2.30
N VAL A 55 -7.26 2.72 -1.37
CA VAL A 55 -6.99 1.39 -0.83
C VAL A 55 -8.21 0.82 -0.10
N ILE A 56 -8.89 1.63 0.71
CA ILE A 56 -10.15 1.23 1.38
C ILE A 56 -11.23 0.90 0.37
N SER A 57 -11.36 1.67 -0.70
CA SER A 57 -12.39 1.44 -1.72
C SER A 57 -12.19 0.10 -2.43
N VAL A 58 -10.94 -0.29 -2.70
CA VAL A 58 -10.61 -1.62 -3.24
C VAL A 58 -10.95 -2.73 -2.24
N ILE A 59 -10.60 -2.55 -0.95
CA ILE A 59 -10.95 -3.52 0.12
C ILE A 59 -12.47 -3.70 0.20
N GLN A 60 -13.24 -2.61 0.26
CA GLN A 60 -14.68 -2.64 0.43
C GLN A 60 -15.39 -3.30 -0.76
N ASN A 61 -14.91 -3.05 -1.97
CA ASN A 61 -15.42 -3.69 -3.20
C ASN A 61 -15.09 -5.20 -3.27
N ASN A 62 -14.27 -5.72 -2.35
CA ASN A 62 -13.84 -7.11 -2.26
C ASN A 62 -13.85 -7.58 -0.78
N SER A 63 -14.87 -7.13 -0.03
CA SER A 63 -14.94 -7.26 1.45
C SER A 63 -14.90 -8.72 1.92
N ASP A 64 -15.49 -9.63 1.15
CA ASP A 64 -15.42 -11.07 1.35
C ASP A 64 -13.98 -11.61 1.50
N ARG A 65 -12.98 -10.88 0.99
CA ARG A 65 -11.55 -11.30 0.94
C ARG A 65 -10.63 -10.48 1.85
N PHE A 66 -10.97 -9.24 2.21
CA PHE A 66 -10.01 -8.28 2.81
C PHE A 66 -10.44 -7.58 4.11
N ASP A 67 -11.52 -8.01 4.76
CA ASP A 67 -12.11 -7.37 5.96
C ASP A 67 -11.19 -7.19 7.20
N ASN A 68 -9.98 -7.75 7.22
CA ASN A 68 -9.14 -7.80 8.42
C ASN A 68 -8.00 -6.76 8.44
N PHE A 69 -7.92 -5.85 7.44
CA PHE A 69 -6.86 -4.84 7.34
C PHE A 69 -7.31 -3.47 7.90
N HIS A 70 -6.45 -2.87 8.71
CA HIS A 70 -6.59 -1.49 9.16
C HIS A 70 -5.71 -0.57 8.32
N VAL A 71 -6.33 0.20 7.42
CA VAL A 71 -5.63 1.16 6.55
C VAL A 71 -5.62 2.55 7.20
N PHE A 72 -4.42 3.11 7.39
CA PHE A 72 -4.23 4.42 8.00
C PHE A 72 -3.09 5.19 7.33
N PHE A 73 -3.08 6.51 7.52
CA PHE A 73 -1.97 7.39 7.16
C PHE A 73 -1.52 8.15 8.41
N ALA A 74 -0.30 8.69 8.38
CA ALA A 74 0.23 9.52 9.46
C ALA A 74 0.98 10.72 8.86
N PRO A 75 0.98 11.88 9.54
CA PRO A 75 1.69 13.06 9.03
C PRO A 75 3.20 12.81 8.91
N GLY A 76 3.82 13.44 7.91
CA GLY A 76 5.28 13.41 7.69
C GLY A 76 5.72 12.92 6.30
N GLY A 77 4.81 12.30 5.52
CA GLY A 77 5.07 11.82 4.16
C GLY A 77 6.09 10.68 4.07
N ALA A 78 6.43 10.26 2.85
CA ALA A 78 7.33 9.13 2.60
C ALA A 78 8.65 9.19 3.36
N SER A 79 9.26 10.38 3.44
CA SER A 79 10.56 10.57 4.09
C SER A 79 10.52 10.25 5.58
N TYR A 80 9.54 10.81 6.28
CA TYR A 80 9.36 10.53 7.70
C TYR A 80 9.02 9.05 7.93
N MET A 81 8.24 8.44 7.03
CA MET A 81 7.90 7.02 7.08
C MET A 81 9.12 6.12 6.93
N LYS A 82 9.99 6.38 5.95
CA LYS A 82 11.25 5.63 5.76
C LYS A 82 12.16 5.71 6.98
N GLN A 83 12.30 6.91 7.56
CA GLN A 83 13.19 7.17 8.69
C GLN A 83 12.66 6.65 10.04
N ASN A 84 11.36 6.75 10.30
CA ASN A 84 10.81 6.51 11.64
C ASN A 84 9.91 5.27 11.69
N TYR A 85 8.89 5.22 10.84
CA TYR A 85 7.89 4.16 10.88
C TYR A 85 8.44 2.82 10.37
N ILE A 86 9.07 2.78 9.19
CA ILE A 86 9.71 1.56 8.67
C ILE A 86 10.82 1.11 9.59
N LEU A 87 11.62 2.04 10.11
CA LEU A 87 12.65 1.72 11.09
C LEU A 87 12.03 1.02 12.31
N HIS A 88 10.98 1.59 12.91
CA HIS A 88 10.27 0.97 14.04
C HIS A 88 9.68 -0.40 13.69
N TYR A 89 8.90 -0.49 12.60
CA TYR A 89 8.25 -1.73 12.18
C TYR A 89 9.24 -2.84 11.86
N SER A 90 10.42 -2.50 11.32
CA SER A 90 11.45 -3.48 11.04
C SER A 90 12.04 -4.13 12.30
N GLN A 91 11.98 -3.43 13.44
CA GLN A 91 12.44 -3.95 14.73
C GLN A 91 11.33 -4.70 15.48
N GLU A 92 10.07 -4.54 15.06
CA GLU A 92 8.96 -5.31 15.61
C GLU A 92 9.00 -6.75 15.07
N ASN A 93 8.95 -7.73 15.96
CA ASN A 93 8.83 -9.15 15.59
C ASN A 93 7.41 -9.54 15.12
N ASN A 94 6.59 -8.58 14.70
CA ASN A 94 5.26 -8.84 14.18
C ASN A 94 5.24 -8.66 12.65
N ASN A 95 4.79 -9.69 11.93
CA ASN A 95 4.68 -9.65 10.48
C ASN A 95 3.31 -9.06 10.07
N LYS A 96 2.88 -7.99 10.75
CA LYS A 96 1.53 -7.42 10.64
C LYS A 96 1.50 -5.97 10.18
N ASN A 97 2.64 -5.30 10.09
CA ASN A 97 2.73 -3.94 9.55
C ASN A 97 3.19 -3.98 8.10
N PHE A 98 2.47 -3.27 7.25
CA PHE A 98 2.75 -3.10 5.84
C PHE A 98 2.77 -1.61 5.49
N VAL A 99 3.58 -1.25 4.50
CA VAL A 99 3.67 0.12 4.01
C VAL A 99 3.40 0.12 2.51
N LEU A 100 2.54 1.05 2.09
CA LEU A 100 2.21 1.26 0.69
C LEU A 100 2.47 2.72 0.34
N PHE A 101 3.53 2.95 -0.42
CA PHE A 101 3.92 4.28 -0.90
C PHE A 101 3.26 4.62 -2.24
N ASP A 102 3.27 5.89 -2.59
CA ASP A 102 2.97 6.35 -3.95
C ASP A 102 4.02 5.81 -4.93
N GLY A 103 3.67 5.70 -6.21
CA GLY A 103 4.57 5.10 -7.21
C GLY A 103 5.87 5.89 -7.39
N ASP A 104 5.82 7.22 -7.21
CA ASP A 104 6.98 8.10 -7.35
C ASP A 104 8.08 7.85 -6.28
N GLN A 105 7.74 7.12 -5.23
CA GLN A 105 8.70 6.69 -4.20
C GLN A 105 9.45 5.41 -4.59
N HIS A 106 9.08 4.75 -5.68
CA HIS A 106 9.76 3.56 -6.18
C HIS A 106 10.97 3.97 -7.03
N TYR A 107 12.17 3.68 -6.52
CA TYR A 107 13.40 3.97 -7.24
C TYR A 107 13.90 2.72 -7.95
N ALA A 108 14.50 2.89 -9.14
CA ALA A 108 15.04 1.82 -9.97
C ALA A 108 16.30 1.12 -9.39
N TRP A 109 16.44 1.08 -8.07
CA TRP A 109 17.48 0.33 -7.38
C TRP A 109 16.89 -0.95 -6.79
N PRO A 110 17.44 -2.13 -7.11
CA PRO A 110 16.93 -3.39 -6.57
C PRO A 110 17.10 -3.43 -5.06
N ILE A 111 16.09 -3.94 -4.34
CA ILE A 111 16.21 -4.17 -2.91
C ILE A 111 17.16 -5.35 -2.70
N LEU A 112 18.16 -5.13 -1.85
CA LEU A 112 19.23 -6.08 -1.55
C LEU A 112 18.67 -7.43 -1.08
N ASP A 113 19.20 -8.52 -1.62
CA ASP A 113 18.90 -9.87 -1.16
C ASP A 113 19.98 -10.38 -0.19
N LEU A 114 19.70 -10.29 1.11
CA LEU A 114 20.67 -10.63 2.16
C LEU A 114 21.14 -12.09 2.07
N ASP A 115 20.29 -13.01 1.63
CA ASP A 115 20.62 -14.43 1.51
C ASP A 115 21.65 -14.73 0.41
N SER A 116 21.83 -13.79 -0.53
CA SER A 116 22.79 -13.88 -1.63
C SER A 116 24.16 -13.27 -1.32
N LEU A 117 24.29 -12.56 -0.19
CA LEU A 117 25.50 -11.79 0.13
C LEU A 117 26.59 -12.66 0.78
N PRO A 118 27.87 -12.42 0.45
CA PRO A 118 28.96 -13.03 1.18
C PRO A 118 29.03 -12.47 2.61
N ALA A 119 29.49 -13.28 3.56
CA ALA A 119 29.56 -12.92 4.98
C ALA A 119 30.35 -11.63 5.27
N LYS A 120 31.32 -11.27 4.40
CA LYS A 120 32.07 -10.02 4.53
C LYS A 120 31.18 -8.78 4.37
N ASP A 121 30.22 -8.83 3.44
CA ASP A 121 29.37 -7.70 3.06
C ASP A 121 28.14 -7.67 3.99
N LEU A 122 27.62 -8.85 4.35
CA LEU A 122 26.56 -9.01 5.34
C LEU A 122 26.93 -8.43 6.72
N ASN A 123 28.21 -8.50 7.09
CA ASN A 123 28.74 -7.95 8.34
C ASN A 123 29.43 -6.59 8.17
N ASN A 124 29.19 -5.89 7.05
CA ASN A 124 29.75 -4.57 6.79
C ASN A 124 28.68 -3.48 6.92
N LYS A 125 28.72 -2.77 8.06
CA LYS A 125 27.80 -1.68 8.40
C LYS A 125 27.72 -0.58 7.33
N ASP A 126 28.85 -0.18 6.77
CA ASP A 126 28.90 0.94 5.81
C ASP A 126 28.37 0.50 4.44
N TYR A 127 28.62 -0.76 4.06
CA TYR A 127 28.03 -1.35 2.86
C TYR A 127 26.50 -1.40 2.97
N LEU A 128 25.96 -1.99 4.05
CA LEU A 128 24.51 -2.06 4.26
C LEU A 128 23.86 -0.67 4.32
N LYS A 129 24.52 0.30 4.97
CA LYS A 129 24.07 1.69 5.00
C LYS A 129 23.95 2.28 3.60
N GLN A 130 24.95 2.05 2.75
CA GLN A 130 24.96 2.55 1.38
C GLN A 130 23.85 1.90 0.55
N GLU A 131 23.63 0.60 0.69
CA GLU A 131 22.53 -0.10 -0.01
C GLU A 131 21.16 0.44 0.41
N ILE A 132 20.93 0.64 1.71
CA ILE A 132 19.71 1.28 2.23
C ILE A 132 19.52 2.65 1.60
N LYS A 133 20.57 3.47 1.55
CA LYS A 133 20.52 4.79 0.91
C LYS A 133 20.19 4.70 -0.57
N ASN A 134 20.66 3.68 -1.28
CA ASN A 134 20.41 3.54 -2.70
C ASN A 134 18.92 3.26 -3.00
N PHE A 135 18.28 2.32 -2.29
CA PHE A 135 16.86 1.98 -2.52
C PHE A 135 15.87 2.88 -1.78
N THR A 136 16.29 3.64 -0.77
CA THR A 136 15.41 4.62 -0.08
C THR A 136 15.64 6.07 -0.50
N ARG A 137 16.78 6.37 -1.15
CA ARG A 137 17.33 7.72 -1.39
C ARG A 137 17.57 8.53 -0.10
N GLN A 138 17.65 7.86 1.05
CA GLN A 138 17.74 8.52 2.35
C GLN A 138 18.85 7.93 3.22
N ASP A 139 19.49 8.81 4.00
CA ASP A 139 20.42 8.38 5.03
C ASP A 139 19.63 8.04 6.30
N ILE A 140 19.30 6.76 6.45
CA ILE A 140 18.51 6.28 7.58
C ILE A 140 19.40 6.21 8.82
N ASP A 141 19.05 7.00 9.84
CA ASP A 141 19.75 6.97 11.13
C ASP A 141 19.32 5.78 11.99
N PHE A 142 20.27 4.87 12.26
CA PHE A 142 20.10 3.73 13.14
C PHE A 142 20.72 4.08 14.50
N ALA A 143 19.86 4.29 15.50
CA ALA A 143 20.28 4.73 16.83
C ALA A 143 21.31 3.77 17.47
N LYS A 144 22.29 4.34 18.16
CA LYS A 144 23.26 3.64 18.99
C LYS A 144 22.82 3.74 20.44
N ASP A 145 22.63 2.62 21.14
CA ASP A 145 22.45 2.67 22.58
C ASP A 145 23.70 3.30 23.22
N GLY A 146 23.52 4.49 23.79
CA GLY A 146 24.59 5.33 24.32
C GLY A 146 25.05 4.89 25.70
N GLY A 147 26.00 3.96 25.75
CA GLY A 147 26.87 3.74 26.89
C GLY A 147 28.32 3.99 26.49
N ASN A 148 29.18 4.44 27.41
CA ASN A 148 30.62 4.76 27.25
C ASN A 148 31.53 3.58 26.77
N GLY A 149 31.00 2.60 26.04
CA GLY A 149 31.74 1.49 25.43
C GLY A 149 31.88 1.64 23.91
N LYS A 150 32.78 0.84 23.31
CA LYS A 150 32.95 0.72 21.86
C LYS A 150 31.58 0.53 21.18
N SER A 151 31.33 1.30 20.11
CA SER A 151 30.18 1.15 19.22
C SER A 151 29.90 -0.33 18.96
N ARG A 152 28.72 -0.80 19.37
CA ARG A 152 28.23 -2.14 19.05
C ARG A 152 27.77 -2.17 17.60
N ASP A 153 28.76 -2.19 16.70
CA ASP A 153 28.53 -2.24 15.26
C ASP A 153 27.69 -3.46 14.86
N ASP A 154 27.76 -4.54 15.64
CA ASP A 154 26.90 -5.72 15.56
C ASP A 154 25.40 -5.37 15.67
N GLN A 155 25.00 -4.50 16.62
CA GLN A 155 23.60 -4.09 16.78
C GLN A 155 23.11 -3.25 15.59
N ILE A 156 23.97 -2.39 15.05
CA ILE A 156 23.63 -1.56 13.89
C ILE A 156 23.45 -2.44 12.65
N ILE A 157 24.37 -3.39 12.43
CA ILE A 157 24.29 -4.36 11.35
C ILE A 157 23.00 -5.16 11.44
N GLU A 158 22.64 -5.66 12.64
CA GLU A 158 21.39 -6.39 12.85
C GLU A 158 20.17 -5.52 12.52
N ALA A 159 20.13 -4.27 12.98
CA ALA A 159 19.03 -3.34 12.70
C ALA A 159 18.90 -3.03 11.19
N GLN A 160 20.02 -2.85 10.49
CA GLN A 160 20.06 -2.63 9.03
C GLN A 160 19.56 -3.86 8.26
N GLN A 161 19.98 -5.07 8.65
CA GLN A 161 19.50 -6.31 8.03
C GLN A 161 17.99 -6.49 8.22
N LYS A 162 17.47 -6.21 9.43
CA LYS A 162 16.03 -6.21 9.70
C LYS A 162 15.28 -5.19 8.84
N TYR A 163 15.83 -3.98 8.69
CA TYR A 163 15.27 -2.93 7.83
C TYR A 163 15.16 -3.40 6.38
N ILE A 164 16.24 -3.94 5.81
CA ILE A 164 16.27 -4.45 4.43
C ILE A 164 15.25 -5.58 4.24
N THR A 165 15.23 -6.53 5.19
CA THR A 165 14.28 -7.66 5.17
C THR A 165 12.84 -7.20 5.21
N PHE A 166 12.53 -6.26 6.11
CA PHE A 166 11.20 -5.67 6.22
C PHE A 166 10.83 -4.93 4.94
N TYR A 167 11.72 -4.10 4.41
CA TYR A 167 11.47 -3.32 3.19
C TYR A 167 11.13 -4.24 2.01
N LYS A 168 11.95 -5.26 1.77
CA LYS A 168 11.72 -6.26 0.71
C LYS A 168 10.37 -6.95 0.86
N ARG A 169 10.00 -7.33 2.08
CA ARG A 169 8.80 -8.15 2.33
C ARG A 169 7.51 -7.35 2.42
N CYS A 170 7.54 -6.19 3.08
CA CYS A 170 6.36 -5.50 3.59
C CYS A 170 6.12 -4.11 2.96
N VAL A 171 7.06 -3.57 2.18
CA VAL A 171 6.88 -2.29 1.47
C VAL A 171 6.46 -2.58 0.03
N ARG A 172 5.42 -1.89 -0.42
CA ARG A 172 4.96 -1.87 -1.83
C ARG A 172 4.70 -0.44 -2.27
N PHE A 173 4.40 -0.29 -3.56
CA PHE A 173 4.13 0.97 -4.22
C PHE A 173 2.82 0.88 -5.00
N LEU A 174 2.15 2.01 -5.14
CA LEU A 174 0.99 2.14 -6.02
C LEU A 174 1.41 2.00 -7.50
N PRO A 175 0.49 1.54 -8.38
CA PRO A 175 0.79 1.20 -9.78
C PRO A 175 1.09 2.41 -10.68
N LYS A 176 0.81 3.62 -10.22
CA LYS A 176 1.05 4.89 -10.90
C LYS A 176 1.82 5.82 -9.97
N GLU A 177 2.37 6.90 -10.52
CA GLU A 177 3.22 7.83 -9.77
C GLU A 177 2.49 8.43 -8.57
N THR A 178 1.20 8.74 -8.72
CA THR A 178 0.38 9.36 -7.67
C THR A 178 -1.03 8.76 -7.58
N PRO A 179 -1.70 8.82 -6.41
CA PRO A 179 -3.10 8.42 -6.28
C PRO A 179 -4.04 9.23 -7.17
N GLU A 180 -3.77 10.52 -7.41
CA GLU A 180 -4.56 11.36 -8.31
C GLU A 180 -4.52 10.85 -9.76
N GLU A 181 -3.37 10.34 -10.21
CA GLU A 181 -3.24 9.74 -11.54
C GLU A 181 -4.08 8.47 -11.68
N ILE A 182 -4.14 7.62 -10.64
CA ILE A 182 -4.89 6.35 -10.67
C ILE A 182 -6.38 6.58 -10.92
N ILE A 183 -6.96 7.57 -10.24
CA ILE A 183 -8.41 7.79 -10.27
C ILE A 183 -8.85 8.70 -11.42
N TRP A 184 -7.91 9.32 -12.14
CA TRP A 184 -8.22 10.28 -13.18
C TRP A 184 -8.87 9.62 -14.40
N ASP A 185 -9.93 10.24 -14.92
CA ASP A 185 -10.64 9.77 -16.10
C ASP A 185 -11.13 10.93 -16.97
N ASP A 186 -10.45 11.15 -18.10
CA ASP A 186 -10.81 12.19 -19.07
C ASP A 186 -12.26 12.03 -19.58
N SER A 187 -12.77 10.80 -19.72
CA SER A 187 -14.15 10.57 -20.20
C SER A 187 -15.18 11.02 -19.19
N LEU A 188 -14.99 10.69 -17.91
CA LEU A 188 -15.88 11.12 -16.84
C LEU A 188 -15.83 12.64 -16.67
N VAL A 189 -14.64 13.22 -16.62
CA VAL A 189 -14.46 14.67 -16.47
C VAL A 189 -15.06 15.43 -17.66
N GLY A 190 -14.88 14.90 -18.87
CA GLY A 190 -15.52 15.44 -20.07
C GLY A 190 -17.05 15.47 -19.99
N LYS A 191 -17.67 14.47 -19.36
CA LYS A 191 -19.13 14.46 -19.12
C LYS A 191 -19.53 15.43 -18.02
N LEU A 192 -18.77 15.51 -16.92
CA LEU A 192 -19.05 16.43 -15.80
C LEU A 192 -18.98 17.89 -16.24
N LEU A 193 -18.07 18.22 -17.15
CA LEU A 193 -17.78 19.59 -17.61
C LEU A 193 -18.24 19.84 -19.05
N GLN A 194 -19.17 19.06 -19.59
CA GLN A 194 -19.54 19.09 -21.02
C GLN A 194 -19.91 20.49 -21.54
N GLU A 195 -20.56 21.31 -20.71
CA GLU A 195 -20.98 22.69 -21.04
C GLU A 195 -20.06 23.76 -20.45
N SER A 196 -19.00 23.35 -19.75
CA SER A 196 -18.08 24.26 -19.06
C SER A 196 -17.04 24.82 -20.03
N VAL A 197 -16.90 26.15 -20.04
CA VAL A 197 -15.83 26.85 -20.77
C VAL A 197 -14.43 26.46 -20.29
N TYR A 198 -14.32 25.85 -19.10
CA TYR A 198 -13.05 25.44 -18.49
C TYR A 198 -12.59 24.03 -18.88
N LEU A 199 -13.41 23.26 -19.61
CA LEU A 199 -13.12 21.84 -19.94
C LEU A 199 -11.72 21.67 -20.57
N ILE A 200 -11.40 22.47 -21.59
CA ILE A 200 -10.13 22.35 -22.31
C ILE A 200 -8.94 22.66 -21.41
N ASP A 201 -9.06 23.66 -20.52
CA ASP A 201 -7.99 24.01 -19.56
C ASP A 201 -7.77 22.90 -18.52
N VAL A 202 -8.84 22.25 -18.08
CA VAL A 202 -8.78 21.10 -17.16
C VAL A 202 -8.09 19.90 -17.81
N LEU A 203 -8.48 19.53 -19.03
CA LEU A 203 -7.93 18.34 -19.70
C LEU A 203 -6.44 18.50 -20.07
N ASN A 204 -6.02 19.73 -20.41
CA ASN A 204 -4.63 20.04 -20.80
C ASN A 204 -3.68 20.28 -19.61
N GLU A 205 -4.18 20.38 -18.39
CA GLU A 205 -3.34 20.57 -17.20
C GLU A 205 -2.48 19.31 -16.94
N PRO A 206 -1.14 19.36 -16.98
CA PRO A 206 -0.32 18.16 -16.84
C PRO A 206 -0.32 17.56 -15.43
N ASN A 207 -0.55 18.36 -14.38
CA ASN A 207 -0.50 17.89 -13.01
C ASN A 207 -1.88 17.37 -12.55
N TYR A 208 -2.00 16.08 -12.25
CA TYR A 208 -3.28 15.47 -11.84
C TYR A 208 -3.92 16.10 -10.60
N LYS A 209 -3.11 16.56 -9.64
CA LYS A 209 -3.62 17.28 -8.46
C LYS A 209 -4.24 18.62 -8.85
N LEU A 210 -3.60 19.35 -9.78
CA LEU A 210 -4.17 20.57 -10.35
C LEU A 210 -5.37 20.28 -11.25
N LYS A 211 -5.37 19.19 -12.03
CA LYS A 211 -6.53 18.76 -12.82
C LYS A 211 -7.77 18.59 -11.94
N ILE A 212 -7.64 17.88 -10.82
CA ILE A 212 -8.74 17.67 -9.87
C ILE A 212 -9.17 18.99 -9.23
N SER A 213 -8.22 19.84 -8.82
CA SER A 213 -8.51 21.16 -8.25
C SER A 213 -9.25 22.09 -9.22
N LYS A 214 -8.83 22.14 -10.49
CA LYS A 214 -9.50 22.89 -11.56
C LYS A 214 -10.88 22.30 -11.87
N THR A 215 -11.02 20.97 -11.84
CA THR A 215 -12.32 20.30 -11.99
C THR A 215 -13.28 20.71 -10.90
N ALA A 216 -12.82 20.76 -9.64
CA ALA A 216 -13.64 21.23 -8.51
C ALA A 216 -14.08 22.67 -8.71
N LEU A 217 -13.16 23.56 -9.12
CA LEU A 217 -13.48 24.95 -9.42
C LEU A 217 -14.53 25.06 -10.55
N ALA A 218 -14.36 24.30 -11.63
CA ALA A 218 -15.23 24.35 -12.79
C ALA A 218 -16.61 23.72 -12.58
N PHE A 219 -16.72 22.66 -11.76
CA PHE A 219 -17.95 21.91 -11.54
C PHE A 219 -18.75 22.40 -10.32
N ILE A 220 -18.06 22.74 -9.23
CA ILE A 220 -18.67 23.11 -7.93
C ILE A 220 -18.64 24.64 -7.74
N GLY A 221 -17.68 25.34 -8.35
CA GLY A 221 -17.49 26.79 -8.22
C GLY A 221 -16.42 27.21 -7.23
N ASN A 222 -15.70 26.27 -6.60
CA ASN A 222 -14.52 26.55 -5.77
C ASN A 222 -13.56 25.33 -5.73
N SER A 223 -12.35 25.54 -5.22
CA SER A 223 -11.32 24.50 -5.07
C SER A 223 -10.86 24.34 -3.61
N ASP A 224 -11.77 24.53 -2.65
CA ASP A 224 -11.48 24.25 -1.26
C ASP A 224 -11.29 22.73 -1.02
N PRO A 225 -10.67 22.30 0.10
CA PRO A 225 -10.41 20.89 0.36
C PRO A 225 -11.64 19.99 0.33
N GLY A 226 -12.83 20.50 0.68
CA GLY A 226 -14.09 19.76 0.62
C GLY A 226 -14.56 19.53 -0.81
N SER A 227 -14.48 20.56 -1.65
CA SER A 227 -14.82 20.46 -3.07
C SER A 227 -13.86 19.56 -3.85
N ILE A 228 -12.56 19.65 -3.56
CA ILE A 228 -11.55 18.73 -4.11
C ILE A 228 -11.87 17.29 -3.71
N ARG A 229 -12.21 17.07 -2.43
CA ARG A 229 -12.58 15.74 -1.94
C ARG A 229 -13.82 15.20 -2.63
N ALA A 230 -14.84 16.02 -2.86
CA ALA A 230 -16.06 15.61 -3.56
C ALA A 230 -15.76 15.12 -4.99
N ILE A 231 -14.90 15.83 -5.73
CA ILE A 231 -14.45 15.37 -7.06
C ILE A 231 -13.66 14.07 -6.95
N GLN A 232 -12.76 13.94 -5.98
CA GLN A 232 -12.02 12.69 -5.75
C GLN A 232 -12.95 11.52 -5.45
N ASP A 233 -14.00 11.71 -4.65
CA ASP A 233 -14.97 10.65 -4.34
C ASP A 233 -15.76 10.20 -5.60
N ILE A 234 -16.12 11.14 -6.49
CA ILE A 234 -16.75 10.83 -7.79
C ILE A 234 -15.78 10.01 -8.67
N LEU A 235 -14.53 10.44 -8.76
CA LEU A 235 -13.49 9.78 -9.54
C LEU A 235 -13.17 8.38 -9.01
N ILE A 236 -13.00 8.22 -7.70
CA ILE A 236 -12.77 6.92 -7.04
C ILE A 236 -13.92 5.98 -7.35
N LYS A 237 -15.18 6.43 -7.23
CA LYS A 237 -16.34 5.59 -7.50
C LYS A 237 -16.32 5.07 -8.94
N ASN A 238 -16.13 5.97 -9.91
CA ASN A 238 -16.05 5.60 -11.32
C ASN A 238 -14.86 4.68 -11.62
N TRP A 239 -13.71 4.92 -10.99
CA TRP A 239 -12.54 4.05 -11.11
C TRP A 239 -12.83 2.64 -10.59
N ILE A 240 -13.45 2.51 -9.40
CA ILE A 240 -13.84 1.21 -8.83
C ILE A 240 -14.78 0.44 -9.77
N GLU A 241 -15.78 1.12 -10.35
CA GLU A 241 -16.75 0.51 -11.29
C GLU A 241 -16.12 0.00 -12.59
N LYS A 242 -14.97 0.54 -13.01
CA LYS A 242 -14.27 0.10 -14.22
C LYS A 242 -13.46 -1.19 -14.06
N ASP A 243 -13.13 -1.58 -12.82
CA ASP A 243 -12.28 -2.73 -12.47
C ASP A 243 -11.02 -2.87 -13.36
N ASP A 244 -10.17 -1.85 -13.34
CA ASP A 244 -8.99 -1.78 -14.21
C ASP A 244 -7.76 -2.53 -13.68
N ASP A 245 -6.68 -2.54 -14.47
CA ASP A 245 -5.42 -3.20 -14.13
C ASP A 245 -4.78 -2.64 -12.85
N CYS A 246 -4.99 -1.34 -12.53
CA CYS A 246 -4.47 -0.74 -11.30
C CYS A 246 -5.12 -1.39 -10.07
N GLN A 247 -6.41 -1.70 -10.12
CA GLN A 247 -7.08 -2.44 -9.06
C GLN A 247 -6.52 -3.86 -8.93
N LEU A 248 -6.23 -4.53 -10.04
CA LEU A 248 -5.60 -5.87 -10.01
C LEU A 248 -4.22 -5.83 -9.35
N GLU A 249 -3.40 -4.82 -9.61
CA GLU A 249 -2.10 -4.66 -8.95
C GLU A 249 -2.22 -4.43 -7.44
N ILE A 250 -3.17 -3.60 -7.02
CA ILE A 250 -3.47 -3.39 -5.61
C ILE A 250 -3.98 -4.69 -4.97
N LYS A 251 -4.85 -5.45 -5.64
CA LYS A 251 -5.32 -6.78 -5.19
C LYS A 251 -4.16 -7.79 -5.07
N LYS A 252 -3.23 -7.81 -6.02
CA LYS A 252 -2.02 -8.66 -5.99
C LYS A 252 -1.15 -8.37 -4.77
N PHE A 253 -1.01 -7.12 -4.36
CA PHE A 253 -0.34 -6.79 -3.10
C PHE A 253 -0.96 -7.56 -1.95
N TYR A 254 -2.28 -7.50 -1.79
CA TYR A 254 -2.96 -8.24 -0.73
C TYR A 254 -2.75 -9.75 -0.85
N TRP A 255 -2.87 -10.34 -2.05
CA TRP A 255 -2.63 -11.77 -2.24
C TRP A 255 -1.23 -12.19 -1.80
N SER A 256 -0.22 -11.38 -2.13
CA SER A 256 1.17 -11.63 -1.73
C SER A 256 1.36 -11.64 -0.20
N LEU A 257 0.52 -10.91 0.55
CA LEU A 257 0.56 -10.93 2.02
C LEU A 257 0.10 -12.27 2.60
N TRP A 258 -0.82 -12.96 1.92
CA TRP A 258 -1.37 -14.25 2.36
C TRP A 258 -0.53 -15.46 1.92
N GLY A 259 0.57 -15.25 1.18
CA GLY A 259 1.46 -16.33 0.73
C GLY A 259 0.91 -17.14 -0.44
N LEU A 260 0.24 -16.46 -1.37
CA LEU A 260 -0.17 -16.96 -2.68
C LEU A 260 0.68 -16.30 -3.77
#